data_AF-A0A7S2A3U2-F1
#
_entry.id   AF-A0A7S2A3U2-F1
#
_cell.length_a   1.000
_cell.length_b   1.000
_cell.length_c   1.000
_cell.angle_alpha   90.00
_cell.angle_beta   90.00
_cell.angle_gamma   90.00
#
_symmetry.space_group_name_H-M   'P 1'
#
loop_
_entity.id
_entity.type
_entity.pdbx_description
1 polymer ?
#
loop_
_entity_poly.entity_id
_entity_poly.type
_entity_poly.pdbx_seq_one_letter_code
_entity_poly.pdbx_strand_id
1 'polypeptide(L)'
;GPPPPLFMSSIGQDDETKKTEAKNDFFRNFSLDDVVPPPPEDQLAMTGDVGALFLYSFLDHSLDDMYVDAVNAQGSVLSAADGATDLGPAVEAAANGLGAAATTQFLPVWYDAAHSAYGPGLTAAFFPMMHTAHVPALSTAGTSAVLLTASWIAAGYLGGAFLFRNTLECGTSRALWVAGRTWVLASALVVAAALLSDQYSGLWCDCVRSPMLGGLTRADGDFIFDSLSVLVAWRYIMNSMLGYGDR
;
A
#
# COMPACT_ATOMS: atom_id res chain seq x y z
N GLY A 1 72.62 -46.39 10.09
CA GLY A 1 71.37 -46.04 10.79
C GLY A 1 71.00 -44.62 10.43
N PRO A 2 69.72 -44.31 10.18
CA PRO A 2 69.31 -42.95 9.83
C PRO A 2 69.36 -42.02 11.05
N PRO A 3 69.64 -40.71 10.86
CA PRO A 3 69.69 -39.74 11.95
C PRO A 3 68.27 -39.39 12.45
N PRO A 4 68.13 -39.00 13.73
CA PRO A 4 66.84 -38.62 14.29
C PRO A 4 66.36 -37.27 13.74
N PRO A 5 65.04 -37.10 13.54
CA PRO A 5 64.48 -35.85 13.04
C PRO A 5 64.52 -34.76 14.12
N LEU A 6 64.92 -33.55 13.72
CA LEU A 6 64.90 -32.35 14.54
C LEU A 6 63.47 -31.80 14.63
N PHE A 7 62.93 -31.73 15.84
CA PHE A 7 61.71 -30.99 16.14
C PHE A 7 62.02 -29.50 16.18
N MET A 8 61.54 -28.76 15.18
CA MET A 8 61.51 -27.30 15.23
C MET A 8 60.19 -26.83 15.83
N SER A 9 60.29 -26.07 16.92
CA SER A 9 59.18 -25.40 17.57
C SER A 9 58.62 -24.31 16.66
N SER A 10 57.39 -24.51 16.15
CA SER A 10 56.63 -23.47 15.46
C SER A 10 56.14 -22.45 16.49
N ILE A 11 56.50 -21.19 16.27
CA ILE A 11 56.09 -20.05 17.08
C ILE A 11 54.68 -19.64 16.64
N GLY A 12 53.75 -19.53 17.60
CA GLY A 12 52.32 -19.36 17.34
C GLY A 12 51.99 -18.08 16.59
N GLN A 13 51.27 -18.23 15.48
CA GLN A 13 50.77 -17.16 14.63
C GLN A 13 49.26 -17.40 14.40
N ASP A 14 48.51 -17.57 15.49
CA ASP A 14 47.27 -18.37 15.48
C ASP A 14 45.95 -17.64 15.80
N ASP A 15 45.92 -16.32 15.95
CA ASP A 15 44.71 -15.65 16.51
C ASP A 15 43.98 -14.62 15.63
N GLU A 16 44.54 -14.12 14.52
CA GLU A 16 43.82 -13.13 13.69
C GLU A 16 43.15 -13.72 12.42
N THR A 17 43.68 -14.81 11.86
CA THR A 17 43.12 -15.45 10.65
C THR A 17 41.82 -16.21 10.93
N LYS A 18 41.62 -16.76 12.13
CA LYS A 18 40.42 -17.55 12.49
C LYS A 18 39.12 -16.73 12.53
N LYS A 19 39.18 -15.44 12.85
CA LYS A 19 37.97 -14.58 12.90
C LYS A 19 37.45 -14.19 11.52
N THR A 20 38.32 -14.16 10.52
CA THR A 20 37.94 -13.80 9.14
C THR A 20 37.40 -15.01 8.39
N GLU A 21 37.95 -16.21 8.64
CA GLU A 21 37.43 -17.47 8.08
C GLU A 21 36.04 -17.83 8.63
N ALA A 22 35.80 -17.65 9.93
CA ALA A 22 34.48 -17.92 10.52
C ALA A 22 33.35 -17.03 9.97
N LYS A 23 33.65 -15.80 9.52
CA LYS A 23 32.66 -14.94 8.84
C LYS A 23 32.38 -15.37 7.41
N ASN A 24 33.37 -15.91 6.71
CA ASN A 24 33.19 -16.40 5.33
C ASN A 24 32.42 -17.72 5.26
N ASP A 25 32.55 -18.59 6.26
CA ASP A 25 31.79 -19.85 6.33
C ASP A 25 30.31 -19.63 6.65
N PHE A 26 29.96 -18.56 7.40
CA PHE A 26 28.57 -18.22 7.67
C PHE A 26 27.80 -17.87 6.38
N PHE A 27 28.42 -17.14 5.44
CA PHE A 27 27.77 -16.80 4.17
C PHE A 27 27.89 -17.91 3.11
N ARG A 28 28.89 -18.79 3.18
CA ARG A 28 29.05 -19.90 2.22
C ARG A 28 28.12 -21.08 2.47
N ASN A 29 27.62 -21.27 3.70
CA ASN A 29 26.70 -22.37 4.02
C ASN A 29 25.22 -22.04 3.79
N PHE A 30 24.88 -20.80 3.43
CA PHE A 30 23.57 -20.48 2.88
C PHE A 30 23.59 -20.72 1.38
N SER A 31 23.44 -21.98 0.98
CA SER A 31 23.06 -22.25 -0.41
C SER A 31 21.69 -21.63 -0.63
N LEU A 32 21.63 -20.54 -1.40
CA LEU A 32 20.37 -19.87 -1.75
C LEU A 32 19.38 -20.87 -2.37
N ASP A 33 19.88 -21.92 -3.02
CA ASP A 33 19.07 -22.98 -3.64
C ASP A 33 18.19 -23.74 -2.64
N ASP A 34 18.59 -23.84 -1.36
CA ASP A 34 17.79 -24.50 -0.32
C ASP A 34 16.77 -23.55 0.34
N VAL A 35 16.93 -22.22 0.16
CA VAL A 35 16.11 -21.18 0.80
C VAL A 35 15.09 -20.59 -0.17
N VAL A 36 15.40 -20.58 -1.46
CA VAL A 36 14.56 -19.97 -2.49
C VAL A 36 13.37 -20.89 -2.79
N PRO A 37 12.13 -20.40 -2.67
CA PRO A 37 10.95 -21.19 -2.95
C PRO A 37 10.89 -21.59 -4.43
N PRO A 38 10.22 -22.70 -4.76
CA PRO A 38 10.04 -23.12 -6.14
C PRO A 38 9.36 -22.01 -6.98
N PRO A 39 9.59 -21.98 -8.30
CA PRO A 39 8.96 -21.01 -9.18
C PRO A 39 7.42 -21.13 -9.11
N PRO A 40 6.69 -20.03 -9.38
CA PRO A 40 5.23 -20.06 -9.38
C PRO A 40 4.72 -21.04 -10.45
N GLU A 41 3.92 -22.02 -10.03
CA GLU A 41 3.36 -23.06 -10.90
C GLU A 41 2.03 -22.59 -11.50
N ASP A 42 1.19 -21.97 -10.68
CA ASP A 42 -0.14 -21.48 -11.06
C ASP A 42 -0.05 -20.04 -11.59
N GLN A 43 0.30 -19.92 -12.87
CA GLN A 43 0.36 -18.65 -13.58
C GLN A 43 -1.02 -17.98 -13.72
N LEU A 44 -2.11 -18.76 -13.76
CA LEU A 44 -3.45 -18.22 -13.90
C LEU A 44 -3.88 -17.49 -12.63
N ALA A 45 -3.67 -18.10 -11.46
CA ALA A 45 -3.94 -17.45 -10.19
C ALA A 45 -3.09 -16.20 -10.00
N MET A 46 -1.78 -16.28 -10.31
CA MET A 46 -0.86 -15.14 -10.19
C MET A 46 -1.25 -13.98 -11.10
N THR A 47 -1.49 -14.23 -12.39
CA THR A 47 -1.87 -13.18 -13.35
C THR A 47 -3.22 -12.57 -13.02
N GLY A 48 -4.16 -13.41 -12.57
CA GLY A 48 -5.46 -12.98 -12.08
C GLY A 48 -5.39 -12.05 -10.88
N ASP A 49 -4.58 -12.39 -9.87
CA ASP A 49 -4.36 -11.52 -8.71
C ASP A 49 -3.77 -10.17 -9.13
N VAL A 50 -2.74 -10.20 -9.98
CA VAL A 50 -2.08 -8.98 -10.47
C VAL A 50 -3.08 -8.11 -11.24
N GLY A 51 -3.88 -8.70 -12.13
CA GLY A 51 -4.92 -7.99 -12.87
C GLY A 51 -5.98 -7.38 -11.97
N ALA A 52 -6.44 -8.12 -10.95
CA ALA A 52 -7.43 -7.65 -10.00
C ALA A 52 -6.90 -6.49 -9.13
N LEU A 53 -5.66 -6.60 -8.64
CA LEU A 53 -5.00 -5.54 -7.87
C LEU A 53 -4.72 -4.29 -8.71
N PHE A 54 -4.29 -4.46 -9.97
CA PHE A 54 -4.13 -3.34 -10.91
C PHE A 54 -5.45 -2.61 -11.13
N LEU A 55 -6.50 -3.35 -11.50
CA LEU A 55 -7.81 -2.77 -11.75
C LEU A 55 -8.35 -2.04 -10.52
N TYR A 56 -8.22 -2.66 -9.34
CA TYR A 56 -8.60 -2.04 -8.07
C TYR A 56 -7.86 -0.72 -7.84
N SER A 57 -6.53 -0.71 -7.97
CA SER A 57 -5.73 0.49 -7.72
C SER A 57 -6.06 1.64 -8.68
N PHE A 58 -6.33 1.32 -9.95
CA PHE A 58 -6.78 2.33 -10.90
C PHE A 58 -8.18 2.87 -10.58
N LEU A 59 -9.12 2.00 -10.22
CA LEU A 59 -10.48 2.42 -9.89
C LEU A 59 -10.52 3.26 -8.62
N ASP A 60 -9.82 2.84 -7.57
CA ASP A 60 -9.73 3.52 -6.30
C ASP A 60 -9.27 4.98 -6.47
N HIS A 61 -8.12 5.18 -7.11
CA HIS A 61 -7.58 6.53 -7.32
C HIS A 61 -8.35 7.33 -8.37
N SER A 62 -8.88 6.70 -9.42
CA SER A 62 -9.69 7.43 -10.41
C SER A 62 -11.00 7.94 -9.80
N LEU A 63 -11.62 7.15 -8.93
CA LEU A 63 -12.83 7.56 -8.22
C LEU A 63 -12.54 8.65 -7.20
N ASP A 64 -11.39 8.60 -6.53
CA ASP A 64 -10.94 9.64 -5.61
C ASP A 64 -10.65 10.96 -6.34
N ASP A 65 -9.91 10.92 -7.47
CA ASP A 65 -9.65 12.08 -8.32
C ASP A 65 -10.97 12.70 -8.83
N MET A 66 -11.91 11.87 -9.31
CA MET A 66 -13.24 12.33 -9.74
C MET A 66 -14.02 12.97 -8.59
N TYR A 67 -13.91 12.43 -7.38
CA TYR A 67 -14.56 12.98 -6.20
C TYR A 67 -13.96 14.34 -5.82
N VAL A 68 -12.64 14.45 -5.78
CA VAL A 68 -11.91 15.70 -5.50
C VAL A 68 -12.24 16.77 -6.54
N ASP A 69 -12.24 16.42 -7.82
CA ASP A 69 -12.60 17.34 -8.91
C ASP A 69 -14.05 17.83 -8.78
N ALA A 70 -14.99 16.94 -8.45
CA ALA A 70 -16.38 17.32 -8.23
C ALA A 70 -16.54 18.29 -7.04
N VAL A 71 -15.85 18.02 -5.93
CA VAL A 71 -15.84 18.90 -4.75
C VAL A 71 -15.21 20.26 -5.07
N ASN A 72 -14.09 20.28 -5.79
CA ASN A 72 -13.39 21.51 -6.18
C ASN A 72 -14.20 22.35 -7.18
N ALA A 73 -14.83 21.72 -8.17
CA ALA A 73 -15.71 22.40 -9.12
C ALA A 73 -16.86 23.11 -8.40
N GLN A 74 -17.43 22.48 -7.38
CA GLN A 74 -18.49 23.06 -6.56
C GLN A 74 -17.99 24.20 -5.66
N GLY A 75 -16.80 24.06 -5.05
CA GLY A 75 -16.16 25.14 -4.29
C GLY A 75 -15.84 26.38 -5.13
N SER A 76 -15.48 26.19 -6.39
CA SER A 76 -15.30 27.28 -7.37
C SER A 76 -16.59 28.06 -7.61
N VAL A 77 -17.74 27.37 -7.72
CA VAL A 77 -19.06 28.01 -7.87
C VAL A 77 -19.43 28.83 -6.64
N LEU A 78 -19.15 28.32 -5.44
CA LEU A 78 -19.42 29.03 -4.18
C LEU A 78 -18.53 30.27 -4.00
N SER A 79 -17.25 30.17 -4.33
CA SER A 79 -16.32 31.32 -4.26
C SER A 79 -16.61 32.39 -5.32
N ALA A 80 -17.06 31.99 -6.51
CA ALA A 80 -17.55 32.93 -7.53
C ALA A 80 -18.83 33.66 -7.09
N ALA A 81 -19.71 33.01 -6.31
CA ALA A 81 -20.90 33.65 -5.75
C ALA A 81 -20.57 34.68 -4.65
N ASP A 82 -19.53 34.45 -3.86
CA ASP A 82 -19.07 35.36 -2.80
C ASP A 82 -18.36 36.61 -3.37
N GLY A 83 -17.67 36.46 -4.51
CA GLY A 83 -17.11 37.57 -5.29
C GLY A 83 -18.16 38.45 -5.99
N ALA A 84 -19.43 38.01 -6.04
CA ALA A 84 -20.55 38.75 -6.62
C ALA A 84 -21.33 39.57 -5.57
N THR A 85 -20.64 40.04 -4.52
CA THR A 85 -21.17 40.85 -3.42
C THR A 85 -21.67 42.25 -3.83
N ASP A 86 -21.49 42.65 -5.09
CA ASP A 86 -22.09 43.88 -5.65
C ASP A 86 -23.50 43.68 -6.24
N LEU A 87 -24.08 42.48 -6.15
CA LEU A 87 -25.40 42.13 -6.70
C LEU A 87 -26.49 41.88 -5.63
N GLY A 88 -26.47 42.60 -4.52
CA GLY A 88 -27.65 42.82 -3.65
C GLY A 88 -28.37 41.58 -3.04
N PRO A 89 -29.51 41.80 -2.36
CA PRO A 89 -30.20 40.81 -1.51
C PRO A 89 -30.79 39.59 -2.26
N ALA A 90 -30.83 39.63 -3.60
CA ALA A 90 -31.33 38.53 -4.42
C ALA A 90 -30.30 37.38 -4.57
N VAL A 91 -29.00 37.70 -4.58
CA VAL A 91 -27.93 36.68 -4.61
C VAL A 91 -27.79 36.02 -3.25
N GLU A 92 -27.96 36.76 -2.15
CA GLU A 92 -27.93 36.22 -0.79
C GLU A 92 -29.09 35.23 -0.54
N ALA A 93 -30.28 35.48 -1.08
CA ALA A 93 -31.41 34.54 -1.01
C ALA A 93 -31.19 33.29 -1.89
N ALA A 94 -30.55 33.42 -3.05
CA ALA A 94 -30.21 32.30 -3.93
C ALA A 94 -29.04 31.46 -3.38
N ALA A 95 -28.01 32.09 -2.80
CA ALA A 95 -26.88 31.45 -2.15
C ALA A 95 -27.29 30.73 -0.86
N ASN A 96 -28.22 31.29 -0.08
CA ASN A 96 -28.77 30.61 1.09
C ASN A 96 -29.69 29.43 0.74
N GLY A 97 -30.33 29.43 -0.43
CA GLY A 97 -31.19 28.32 -0.89
C GLY A 97 -30.43 27.19 -1.60
N LEU A 98 -29.42 27.52 -2.42
CA LEU A 98 -28.67 26.55 -3.21
C LEU A 98 -27.33 26.15 -2.57
N GLY A 99 -26.65 27.09 -1.90
CA GLY A 99 -25.37 26.86 -1.24
C GLY A 99 -25.52 25.97 -0.02
N ALA A 100 -26.46 26.26 0.88
CA ALA A 100 -26.69 25.45 2.07
C ALA A 100 -27.07 23.99 1.73
N ALA A 101 -27.90 23.77 0.71
CA ALA A 101 -28.30 22.43 0.29
C ALA A 101 -27.14 21.64 -0.35
N ALA A 102 -26.28 22.31 -1.12
CA ALA A 102 -25.20 21.67 -1.84
C ALA A 102 -23.97 21.41 -0.94
N THR A 103 -23.69 22.24 0.06
CA THR A 103 -22.60 21.99 1.03
C THR A 103 -22.96 20.90 2.04
N THR A 104 -24.24 20.74 2.40
CA THR A 104 -24.67 19.66 3.31
C THR A 104 -24.66 18.26 2.69
N GLN A 105 -24.60 18.13 1.36
CA GLN A 105 -24.66 16.81 0.71
C GLN A 105 -23.36 16.01 0.82
N PHE A 106 -22.22 16.65 1.11
CA PHE A 106 -20.92 15.98 1.20
C PHE A 106 -20.26 16.10 2.57
N LEU A 107 -20.85 16.88 3.49
CA LEU A 107 -20.47 16.80 4.88
C LEU A 107 -21.05 15.51 5.46
N PRO A 108 -20.25 14.66 6.11
CA PRO A 108 -20.79 13.46 6.73
C PRO A 108 -21.88 13.86 7.72
N VAL A 109 -22.93 13.05 7.85
CA VAL A 109 -24.17 13.41 8.59
C VAL A 109 -23.94 13.80 10.06
N TRP A 110 -22.81 13.40 10.62
CA TRP A 110 -22.38 13.71 11.99
C TRP A 110 -21.63 15.04 12.13
N TYR A 111 -21.28 15.69 11.01
CA TYR A 111 -20.58 16.96 11.00
C TYR A 111 -21.57 18.13 10.98
N ASP A 112 -21.61 18.87 12.09
CA ASP A 112 -22.44 20.07 12.21
C ASP A 112 -21.65 21.32 11.81
N ALA A 113 -21.85 21.77 10.57
CA ALA A 113 -21.23 22.98 10.05
C ALA A 113 -21.62 24.24 10.85
N ALA A 114 -22.81 24.27 11.46
CA ALA A 114 -23.31 25.42 12.22
C ALA A 114 -22.57 25.63 13.55
N HIS A 115 -21.89 24.59 14.05
CA HIS A 115 -21.10 24.64 15.29
C HIS A 115 -19.58 24.64 15.06
N SER A 116 -19.12 24.67 13.80
CA SER A 116 -17.69 24.72 13.52
C SER A 116 -17.11 26.10 13.86
N ALA A 117 -16.18 26.15 14.81
CA ALA A 117 -15.53 27.41 15.25
C ALA A 117 -14.71 28.11 14.15
N TYR A 118 -14.48 27.43 13.02
CA TYR A 118 -13.62 27.88 11.93
C TYR A 118 -14.39 28.52 10.77
N GLY A 119 -15.72 28.55 10.82
CA GLY A 119 -16.56 29.12 9.76
C GLY A 119 -16.54 28.29 8.46
N PRO A 120 -17.53 28.50 7.57
CA PRO A 120 -17.75 27.63 6.40
C PRO A 120 -16.58 27.57 5.42
N GLY A 121 -15.82 28.67 5.31
CA GLY A 121 -14.72 28.81 4.33
C GLY A 121 -13.46 28.02 4.68
N LEU A 122 -13.08 27.93 5.97
CA LEU A 122 -11.92 27.13 6.37
C LEU A 122 -12.24 25.63 6.32
N THR A 123 -13.45 25.23 6.67
CA THR A 123 -13.86 23.82 6.61
C THR A 123 -13.89 23.30 5.17
N ALA A 124 -14.37 24.10 4.21
CA ALA A 124 -14.36 23.72 2.79
C ALA A 124 -12.94 23.59 2.21
N ALA A 125 -11.96 24.34 2.73
CA ALA A 125 -10.56 24.27 2.29
C ALA A 125 -9.78 23.11 2.93
N PHE A 126 -10.10 22.74 4.18
CA PHE A 126 -9.38 21.70 4.92
C PHE A 126 -9.93 20.29 4.70
N PHE A 127 -11.24 20.13 4.42
CA PHE A 127 -11.85 18.81 4.23
C PHE A 127 -11.28 18.01 3.03
N PRO A 128 -11.10 18.59 1.84
CA PRO A 128 -10.52 17.87 0.69
C PRO A 128 -9.08 17.44 0.98
N MET A 129 -8.30 18.32 1.63
CA MET A 129 -6.90 18.10 1.93
C MET A 129 -6.65 16.99 2.97
N MET A 130 -7.61 16.76 3.87
CA MET A 130 -7.51 15.76 4.94
C MET A 130 -8.00 14.37 4.52
N HIS A 131 -8.78 14.26 3.44
CA HIS A 131 -9.41 12.99 3.05
C HIS A 131 -8.69 12.22 1.94
N THR A 132 -7.84 12.86 1.13
CA THR A 132 -7.28 12.23 -0.08
C THR A 132 -5.76 12.29 -0.19
N ALA A 133 -5.09 12.80 0.85
CA ALA A 133 -3.63 12.89 0.83
C ALA A 133 -2.99 11.51 1.05
N HIS A 134 -2.76 10.75 -0.02
CA HIS A 134 -1.94 9.54 0.03
C HIS A 134 -0.46 9.86 0.29
N VAL A 135 0.24 8.92 0.94
CA VAL A 135 1.71 8.99 1.08
C VAL A 135 2.36 9.01 -0.31
N PRO A 136 3.50 9.69 -0.56
CA PRO A 136 4.04 9.87 -1.92
C PRO A 136 4.18 8.58 -2.76
N ALA A 137 4.53 7.45 -2.16
CA ALA A 137 4.59 6.16 -2.85
C ALA A 137 3.23 5.66 -3.35
N LEU A 138 2.15 6.02 -2.67
CA LEU A 138 0.76 5.68 -2.98
C LEU A 138 0.01 6.85 -3.61
N SER A 139 0.68 7.95 -3.94
CA SER A 139 0.02 9.18 -4.43
C SER A 139 -0.59 9.08 -5.82
N THR A 140 -0.23 8.06 -6.60
CA THR A 140 -0.75 7.88 -7.96
C THR A 140 -1.20 6.46 -8.16
N ALA A 141 -2.24 6.27 -8.99
CA ALA A 141 -2.77 4.95 -9.35
C ALA A 141 -1.69 4.00 -9.86
N GLY A 142 -0.74 4.53 -10.65
CA GLY A 142 0.34 3.73 -11.21
C GLY A 142 1.35 3.28 -10.16
N THR A 143 1.78 4.18 -9.27
CA THR A 143 2.77 3.83 -8.23
C THR A 143 2.17 2.91 -7.17
N SER A 144 0.92 3.15 -6.75
CA SER A 144 0.20 2.28 -5.81
C SER A 144 -0.04 0.89 -6.39
N ALA A 145 -0.48 0.78 -7.65
CA ALA A 145 -0.64 -0.50 -8.35
C ALA A 145 0.66 -1.30 -8.43
N VAL A 146 1.76 -0.67 -8.86
CA VAL A 146 3.06 -1.33 -8.99
C VAL A 146 3.58 -1.76 -7.62
N LEU A 147 3.47 -0.91 -6.61
CA LEU A 147 3.96 -1.22 -5.27
C LEU A 147 3.18 -2.36 -4.63
N LEU A 148 1.85 -2.33 -4.72
CA LEU A 148 0.97 -3.36 -4.18
C LEU A 148 1.18 -4.70 -4.88
N THR A 149 1.26 -4.70 -6.21
CA THR A 149 1.48 -5.94 -6.99
C THR A 149 2.88 -6.51 -6.82
N ALA A 150 3.92 -5.67 -6.77
CA ALA A 150 5.28 -6.13 -6.48
C ALA A 150 5.37 -6.74 -5.08
N SER A 151 4.74 -6.10 -4.09
CA SER A 151 4.67 -6.62 -2.72
C SER A 151 3.88 -7.93 -2.64
N TRP A 152 2.77 -8.06 -3.37
CA TRP A 152 1.99 -9.28 -3.48
C TRP A 152 2.79 -10.42 -4.13
N ILE A 153 3.49 -10.15 -5.24
CA ILE A 153 4.33 -11.16 -5.92
C ILE A 153 5.48 -11.59 -5.01
N ALA A 154 6.16 -10.65 -4.36
CA ALA A 154 7.25 -10.96 -3.43
C ALA A 154 6.77 -11.80 -2.25
N ALA A 155 5.68 -11.39 -1.59
CA ALA A 155 5.08 -12.14 -0.49
C ALA A 155 4.55 -13.51 -0.94
N GLY A 156 3.93 -13.57 -2.11
CA GLY A 156 3.36 -14.80 -2.68
C GLY A 156 4.44 -15.79 -3.11
N TYR A 157 5.56 -15.30 -3.62
CA TYR A 157 6.73 -16.10 -3.94
C TYR A 157 7.33 -16.70 -2.68
N LEU A 158 7.67 -15.85 -1.68
CA LEU A 158 8.21 -16.29 -0.38
C LEU A 158 7.26 -17.24 0.37
N GLY A 159 5.95 -17.00 0.25
CA GLY A 159 4.91 -17.79 0.91
C GLY A 159 4.46 -19.04 0.15
N GLY A 160 4.90 -19.25 -1.10
CA GLY A 160 4.42 -20.32 -1.97
C GLY A 160 2.93 -20.24 -2.32
N ALA A 161 2.37 -19.03 -2.42
CA ALA A 161 0.94 -18.78 -2.67
C ALA A 161 0.49 -19.10 -4.11
N PHE A 162 1.44 -19.29 -5.01
CA PHE A 162 1.22 -19.58 -6.43
C PHE A 162 1.52 -21.05 -6.79
N LEU A 163 1.58 -21.93 -5.80
CA LEU A 163 1.73 -23.38 -6.03
C LEU A 163 0.35 -24.02 -6.18
N PHE A 164 0.19 -25.00 -7.08
CA PHE A 164 -1.11 -25.62 -7.34
C PHE A 164 -1.76 -26.17 -6.06
N ARG A 165 -0.96 -26.79 -5.18
CA ARG A 165 -1.35 -27.28 -3.84
C ARG A 165 -1.95 -26.22 -2.88
N ASN A 166 -1.75 -24.94 -3.17
CA ASN A 166 -2.23 -23.80 -2.40
C ASN A 166 -3.25 -22.96 -3.20
N THR A 167 -3.56 -23.36 -4.44
CA THR A 167 -4.51 -22.69 -5.32
C THR A 167 -5.60 -23.68 -5.78
N LEU A 168 -5.46 -24.31 -6.94
CA LEU A 168 -6.48 -25.14 -7.60
C LEU A 168 -6.64 -26.54 -6.99
N GLU A 169 -5.57 -27.11 -6.44
CA GLU A 169 -5.57 -28.45 -5.84
C GLU A 169 -6.06 -28.47 -4.39
N CYS A 170 -6.32 -27.31 -3.80
CA CYS A 170 -6.84 -27.23 -2.44
C CYS A 170 -8.27 -26.69 -2.40
N GLY A 171 -9.00 -27.05 -1.35
CA GLY A 171 -10.31 -26.47 -1.08
C GLY A 171 -10.28 -24.96 -0.97
N THR A 172 -11.39 -24.33 -1.32
CA THR A 172 -11.55 -22.87 -1.33
C THR A 172 -11.16 -22.23 0.01
N SER A 173 -11.52 -22.85 1.14
CA SER A 173 -11.16 -22.34 2.47
C SER A 173 -9.65 -22.26 2.68
N ARG A 174 -8.88 -23.24 2.17
CA ARG A 174 -7.42 -23.26 2.30
C ARG A 174 -6.79 -22.24 1.35
N ALA A 175 -7.28 -22.14 0.12
CA ALA A 175 -6.83 -21.14 -0.84
C ALA A 175 -7.00 -19.71 -0.29
N LEU A 176 -8.18 -19.41 0.29
CA LEU A 176 -8.46 -18.11 0.92
C LEU A 176 -7.57 -17.85 2.14
N TRP A 177 -7.33 -18.86 2.96
CA TRP A 177 -6.41 -18.73 4.11
C TRP A 177 -4.98 -18.40 3.69
N VAL A 178 -4.46 -19.09 2.65
CA VAL A 178 -3.13 -18.81 2.11
C VAL A 178 -3.08 -17.40 1.53
N ALA A 179 -4.10 -17.00 0.77
CA ALA A 179 -4.20 -15.64 0.21
C ALA A 179 -4.19 -14.58 1.32
N GLY A 180 -4.97 -14.77 2.40
CA GLY A 180 -4.99 -13.85 3.54
C GLY A 180 -3.62 -13.74 4.24
N ARG A 181 -2.92 -14.87 4.44
CA ARG A 181 -1.57 -14.86 5.01
C ARG A 181 -0.58 -14.11 4.12
N THR A 182 -0.63 -14.34 2.82
CA THR A 182 0.20 -13.64 1.84
C THR A 182 -0.11 -12.14 1.81
N TRP A 183 -1.39 -11.78 1.92
CA TRP A 183 -1.82 -10.39 1.97
C TRP A 183 -1.24 -9.66 3.17
N VAL A 184 -1.25 -10.27 4.37
CA VAL A 184 -0.65 -9.65 5.57
C VAL A 184 0.83 -9.30 5.34
N LEU A 185 1.59 -10.19 4.70
CA LEU A 185 2.99 -9.93 4.36
C LEU A 185 3.13 -8.85 3.28
N ALA A 186 2.29 -8.88 2.24
CA ALA A 186 2.28 -7.86 1.20
C ALA A 186 1.95 -6.47 1.78
N SER A 187 0.93 -6.37 2.64
CA SER A 187 0.55 -5.14 3.32
C SER A 187 1.68 -4.60 4.19
N ALA A 188 2.40 -5.47 4.91
CA ALA A 188 3.57 -5.05 5.68
C ALA A 188 4.68 -4.47 4.77
N LEU A 189 4.91 -5.05 3.59
CA LEU A 189 5.87 -4.54 2.61
C LEU A 189 5.42 -3.18 2.02
N VAL A 190 4.14 -3.02 1.70
CA VAL A 190 3.57 -1.74 1.22
C VAL A 190 3.70 -0.67 2.29
N VAL A 191 3.34 -0.97 3.54
CA VAL A 191 3.49 -0.05 4.68
C VAL A 191 4.95 0.36 4.88
N ALA A 192 5.88 -0.60 4.84
CA ALA A 192 7.29 -0.32 4.96
C ALA A 192 7.79 0.59 3.83
N ALA A 193 7.39 0.33 2.59
CA ALA A 193 7.74 1.16 1.44
C ALA A 193 7.13 2.58 1.52
N ALA A 194 5.90 2.71 2.00
CA ALA A 194 5.25 4.00 2.22
C ALA A 194 6.00 4.83 3.27
N LEU A 195 6.32 4.22 4.43
CA LEU A 195 7.09 4.89 5.48
C LEU A 195 8.51 5.28 5.03
N LEU A 196 9.17 4.40 4.26
CA LEU A 196 10.47 4.72 3.68
C LEU A 196 10.38 5.85 2.66
N SER A 197 9.34 5.87 1.82
CA SER A 197 9.14 6.93 0.84
C SER A 197 9.00 8.30 1.52
N ASP A 198 8.30 8.37 2.64
CA ASP A 198 8.16 9.61 3.41
C ASP A 198 9.53 10.07 3.95
N GLN A 199 10.27 9.16 4.59
CA GLN A 199 11.61 9.45 5.11
C GLN A 199 12.60 9.90 4.03
N TYR A 200 12.58 9.25 2.86
CA TYR A 200 13.43 9.63 1.75
C TYR A 200 13.00 10.97 1.15
N SER A 201 11.71 11.24 0.99
CA SER A 201 11.23 12.49 0.40
C SER A 201 11.71 13.73 1.17
N GLY A 202 11.74 13.66 2.51
CA GLY A 202 12.26 14.72 3.38
C GLY A 202 13.79 14.90 3.32
N LEU A 203 14.54 13.94 2.77
CA LEU A 203 15.99 14.06 2.59
C LEU A 203 16.36 14.86 1.33
N TRP A 204 15.49 14.86 0.32
CA TRP A 204 15.75 15.47 -1.00
C TRP A 204 15.05 16.83 -1.17
N CYS A 205 13.98 17.09 -0.41
CA CYS A 205 13.31 18.40 -0.37
C CYS A 205 12.82 18.72 1.05
N ASP A 206 13.45 19.68 1.72
CA ASP A 206 13.00 20.23 3.02
C ASP A 206 11.61 20.93 2.93
N CYS A 207 11.01 21.00 1.74
CA CYS A 207 9.75 21.67 1.44
C CYS A 207 8.51 20.90 1.91
N VAL A 208 8.62 19.59 2.15
CA VAL A 208 7.49 18.69 2.51
C VAL A 208 7.67 18.10 3.91
N ARG A 209 8.34 18.82 4.82
CA ARG A 209 8.17 18.53 6.25
C ARG A 209 6.83 19.13 6.70
N SER A 210 5.74 18.47 6.37
CA SER A 210 4.50 18.69 7.12
C SER A 210 4.75 18.23 8.56
N PRO A 211 4.73 19.11 9.57
CA PRO A 211 5.06 18.76 10.95
C PRO A 211 3.99 17.89 11.63
N MET A 212 2.91 17.55 10.93
CA MET A 212 1.88 16.64 11.40
C MET A 212 2.10 15.26 10.78
N LEU A 213 2.91 14.45 11.48
CA LEU A 213 3.07 13.00 11.31
C LEU A 213 3.18 12.51 9.86
N GLY A 214 4.40 12.48 9.33
CA GLY A 214 4.78 11.61 8.22
C GLY A 214 4.45 10.15 8.54
N GLY A 215 3.30 9.69 8.09
CA GLY A 215 2.70 8.42 8.47
C GLY A 215 1.58 8.03 7.53
N LEU A 216 1.21 6.75 7.53
CA LEU A 216 0.07 6.25 6.76
C LEU A 216 -1.18 7.08 7.08
N THR A 217 -1.83 7.55 6.03
CA THR A 217 -3.12 8.20 6.16
C THR A 217 -4.22 7.15 6.28
N ARG A 218 -5.41 7.61 6.66
CA ARG A 218 -6.59 6.75 6.64
C ARG A 218 -6.87 6.20 5.24
N ALA A 219 -6.71 7.03 4.20
CA ALA A 219 -6.91 6.63 2.81
C ALA A 219 -5.95 5.49 2.40
N ASP A 220 -4.67 5.56 2.81
CA ASP A 220 -3.71 4.47 2.58
C ASP A 220 -4.13 3.17 3.29
N GLY A 221 -4.67 3.29 4.50
CA GLY A 221 -5.21 2.16 5.24
C GLY A 221 -6.39 1.52 4.51
N ASP A 222 -7.40 2.33 4.17
CA ASP A 222 -8.60 1.87 3.48
C ASP A 222 -8.22 1.23 2.12
N PHE A 223 -7.32 1.83 1.35
CA PHE A 223 -6.75 1.26 0.11
C PHE A 223 -6.13 -0.14 0.32
N ILE A 224 -5.27 -0.29 1.33
CA ILE A 224 -4.61 -1.56 1.61
C ILE A 224 -5.64 -2.61 2.05
N PHE A 225 -6.57 -2.27 2.93
CA PHE A 225 -7.58 -3.20 3.45
C PHE A 225 -8.59 -3.62 2.38
N ASP A 226 -9.08 -2.70 1.55
CA ASP A 226 -10.05 -3.01 0.51
C ASP A 226 -9.46 -3.88 -0.60
N SER A 227 -8.15 -3.80 -0.85
CA SER A 227 -7.45 -4.72 -1.76
C SER A 227 -7.56 -6.20 -1.34
N LEU A 228 -7.70 -6.50 -0.04
CA LEU A 228 -7.94 -7.85 0.45
C LEU A 228 -9.28 -8.39 -0.04
N SER A 229 -10.32 -7.55 -0.04
CA SER A 229 -11.66 -7.95 -0.46
C SER A 229 -11.67 -8.37 -1.93
N VAL A 230 -10.94 -7.62 -2.78
CA VAL A 230 -10.79 -7.89 -4.21
C VAL A 230 -10.02 -9.20 -4.43
N LEU A 231 -8.93 -9.42 -3.70
CA LEU A 231 -8.15 -10.66 -3.76
C LEU A 231 -8.97 -11.87 -3.31
N VAL A 232 -9.69 -11.75 -2.18
CA VAL A 232 -10.55 -12.81 -1.66
C VAL A 232 -11.66 -13.14 -2.66
N ALA A 233 -12.30 -12.12 -3.24
CA ALA A 233 -13.34 -12.31 -4.25
C ALA A 233 -12.78 -13.03 -5.49
N TRP A 234 -11.64 -12.57 -6.02
CA TRP A 234 -10.98 -13.19 -7.16
C TRP A 234 -10.59 -14.65 -6.87
N ARG A 235 -9.92 -14.91 -5.75
CA ARG A 235 -9.48 -16.26 -5.36
C ARG A 235 -10.66 -17.19 -5.10
N TYR A 236 -11.75 -16.69 -4.53
CA TYR A 236 -12.99 -17.42 -4.37
C TYR A 236 -13.60 -17.82 -5.72
N ILE A 237 -13.77 -16.84 -6.63
CA ILE A 237 -14.32 -17.07 -7.98
C ILE A 237 -13.46 -18.09 -8.72
N MET A 238 -12.14 -17.88 -8.78
CA MET A 238 -11.21 -18.74 -9.50
C MET A 238 -11.23 -20.18 -8.95
N ASN A 239 -11.14 -20.36 -7.63
CA ASN A 239 -11.17 -21.69 -7.02
C ASN A 239 -12.57 -22.35 -7.15
N SER A 240 -13.67 -21.59 -7.08
CA SER A 240 -15.01 -22.14 -7.28
C SER A 240 -15.27 -22.64 -8.71
N MET A 241 -14.67 -21.99 -9.72
CA MET A 241 -14.84 -22.34 -11.12
C MET A 241 -13.89 -23.45 -11.57
N LEU A 242 -12.64 -23.42 -11.12
CA LEU A 242 -11.54 -24.24 -11.65
C LEU A 242 -10.94 -25.21 -10.62
N GLY A 243 -11.23 -25.04 -9.33
CA GLY A 243 -10.68 -25.85 -8.26
C GLY A 243 -11.25 -27.26 -8.25
N TYR A 244 -10.39 -28.24 -7.94
CA TYR A 244 -10.73 -29.65 -7.82
C TYR A 244 -10.33 -30.26 -6.47
N GLY A 245 -9.81 -29.44 -5.54
CA GLY A 245 -9.21 -29.89 -4.29
C GLY A 245 -10.14 -30.51 -3.25
N ASP A 246 -11.47 -30.45 -3.43
CA ASP A 246 -12.45 -31.04 -2.51
C ASP A 246 -13.78 -31.41 -3.23
N ARG A 247 -13.67 -31.99 -4.43
CA ARG A 247 -14.76 -32.84 -4.96
C ARG A 247 -14.55 -34.29 -4.56
#